data_AF-A0AAW8FE10-F1
#
_entry.id   AF-A0AAW8FE10-F1
#
_cell.length_a   1.000
_cell.length_b   1.000
_cell.length_c   1.000
_cell.angle_alpha   90.00
_cell.angle_beta   90.00
_cell.angle_gamma   90.00
#
_symmetry.space_group_name_H-M   'P 1'
#
loop_
_entity.id
_entity.type
_entity.pdbx_description
1 polymer ?
#
loop_
_entity_poly.entity_id
_entity_poly.type
_entity_poly.pdbx_seq_one_letter_code
_entity_poly.pdbx_strand_id
1 'polypeptide(L)'
;MTSVWNPQRPSPMPFHRYRPFEDRVNVPVNDRSWPSARIDRAPLWVPVDLRDGNQALAEPMDTARKSRFFDLLVRTGFKEIEVGYPSATAPTSTSYGIW
;
A
#
# COMPACT_ATOMS: atom_id res chain seq x y z
N MET A 1 29.94 2.26 -29.44
CA MET A 1 29.57 3.35 -30.37
C MET A 1 28.30 4.00 -29.84
N THR A 2 28.38 5.25 -29.38
CA THR A 2 27.20 6.02 -28.96
C THR A 2 26.39 6.39 -30.19
N SER A 3 25.09 6.12 -30.18
CA SER A 3 24.20 6.53 -31.26
C SER A 3 24.23 8.05 -31.45
N VAL A 4 24.34 8.53 -32.69
CA VAL A 4 24.51 9.95 -33.03
C VAL A 4 23.34 10.82 -32.55
N TRP A 5 22.15 10.23 -32.38
CA TRP A 5 20.96 10.95 -31.91
C TRP A 5 20.85 11.08 -30.38
N ASN A 6 21.65 10.34 -29.60
CA ASN A 6 21.58 10.35 -28.14
C ASN A 6 22.84 10.97 -27.51
N PRO A 7 22.81 12.25 -27.08
CA PRO A 7 23.94 12.92 -26.45
C PRO A 7 24.09 12.63 -24.95
N GLN A 8 23.33 11.68 -24.38
CA GLN A 8 23.37 11.38 -22.94
C GLN A 8 24.75 10.91 -22.46
N ARG A 9 25.10 11.30 -21.24
CA ARG A 9 26.32 10.90 -20.53
C ARG A 9 25.97 10.16 -19.24
N PRO A 10 26.76 9.17 -18.81
CA PRO A 10 26.54 8.48 -17.53
C PRO A 10 26.59 9.45 -16.34
N SER A 11 25.70 9.24 -15.36
CA SER A 11 25.71 10.00 -14.11
C SER A 11 26.70 9.41 -13.08
N PRO A 12 27.16 10.17 -12.08
CA PRO A 12 28.01 9.65 -11.00
C PRO A 12 27.23 8.84 -9.95
N MET A 13 25.94 8.53 -10.17
CA MET A 13 25.13 7.81 -9.20
C MET A 13 25.69 6.39 -8.96
N PRO A 14 25.67 5.88 -7.72
CA PRO A 14 26.19 4.56 -7.38
C PRO A 14 25.22 3.44 -7.78
N PHE A 15 24.93 3.30 -9.08
CA PHE A 15 23.92 2.36 -9.60
C PHE A 15 24.23 0.90 -9.27
N HIS A 16 25.50 0.54 -9.04
CA HIS A 16 25.94 -0.79 -8.62
C HIS A 16 25.37 -1.25 -7.25
N ARG A 17 24.82 -0.33 -6.44
CA ARG A 17 24.12 -0.67 -5.20
C ARG A 17 22.72 -1.25 -5.45
N TYR A 18 22.21 -1.09 -6.65
CA TYR A 18 20.89 -1.58 -7.07
C TYR A 18 21.10 -2.77 -7.99
N ARG A 19 20.26 -3.80 -7.81
CA ARG A 19 20.26 -4.97 -8.67
C ARG A 19 18.96 -4.98 -9.48
N PRO A 20 18.99 -5.43 -10.74
CA PRO A 20 17.78 -5.76 -11.49
C PRO A 20 16.81 -6.64 -10.68
N PHE A 21 15.52 -6.54 -10.96
CA PHE A 21 14.49 -7.25 -10.21
C PHE A 21 14.58 -8.76 -10.42
N GLU A 22 14.89 -9.18 -11.64
CA GLU A 22 15.08 -10.56 -12.08
C GLU A 22 16.21 -11.29 -11.35
N ASP A 23 17.24 -10.57 -10.90
CA ASP A 23 18.33 -11.11 -10.07
C ASP A 23 17.88 -11.43 -8.64
N ARG A 24 16.76 -10.83 -8.19
CA ARG A 24 16.22 -11.00 -6.84
C ARG A 24 15.06 -11.98 -6.77
N VAL A 25 14.19 -11.97 -7.77
CA VAL A 25 12.97 -12.76 -7.80
C VAL A 25 12.78 -13.36 -9.20
N ASN A 26 12.75 -14.69 -9.26
CA ASN A 26 12.37 -15.38 -10.49
C ASN A 26 10.84 -15.35 -10.64
N VAL A 27 10.34 -14.62 -11.64
CA VAL A 27 8.92 -14.61 -12.00
C VAL A 27 8.75 -15.45 -13.26
N PRO A 28 8.21 -16.69 -13.17
CA PRO A 28 8.05 -17.54 -14.34
C PRO A 28 7.12 -16.87 -15.36
N VAL A 29 7.54 -16.91 -16.63
CA VAL A 29 6.75 -16.42 -17.75
C VAL A 29 5.79 -17.53 -18.16
N ASN A 30 4.64 -17.58 -17.50
CA ASN A 30 3.52 -18.43 -17.90
C ASN A 30 2.70 -17.73 -19.00
N ASP A 31 1.73 -18.42 -19.59
CA ASP A 31 0.74 -17.83 -20.49
C ASP A 31 -0.07 -16.74 -19.76
N ARG A 32 0.34 -15.47 -19.95
CA ARG A 32 -0.26 -14.30 -19.29
C ARG A 32 -1.52 -13.87 -20.03
N SER A 33 -2.66 -13.88 -19.36
CA SER A 33 -3.96 -13.44 -19.92
C SER A 33 -4.33 -11.99 -19.58
N TRP A 34 -3.69 -11.39 -18.57
CA TRP A 34 -3.97 -10.02 -18.13
C TRP A 34 -3.73 -8.93 -19.19
N PRO A 35 -2.80 -9.04 -20.17
CA PRO A 35 -2.60 -7.99 -21.18
C PRO A 35 -3.80 -7.78 -22.10
N SER A 36 -4.60 -8.82 -22.34
CA SER A 36 -5.81 -8.77 -23.16
C SER A 36 -7.11 -8.64 -22.34
N ALA A 37 -7.04 -8.77 -21.02
CA ALA A 37 -8.21 -8.69 -20.14
C ALA A 37 -8.66 -7.24 -19.95
N ARG A 38 -9.98 -7.03 -19.82
CA ARG A 38 -10.57 -5.74 -19.45
C ARG A 38 -11.28 -5.89 -18.10
N ILE A 39 -11.13 -4.91 -17.23
CA ILE A 39 -11.88 -4.85 -15.97
C ILE A 39 -13.33 -4.51 -16.29
N ASP A 40 -14.26 -5.40 -15.93
CA ASP A 40 -15.70 -5.30 -16.22
C ASP A 40 -16.56 -5.15 -14.94
N ARG A 41 -15.98 -5.42 -13.78
CA ARG A 41 -16.64 -5.34 -12.47
C ARG A 41 -15.72 -4.74 -11.42
N ALA A 42 -16.30 -4.09 -10.43
CA ALA A 42 -15.56 -3.61 -9.28
C ALA A 42 -15.01 -4.81 -8.47
N PRO A 43 -13.76 -4.75 -7.99
CA PRO A 43 -13.25 -5.72 -7.04
C PRO A 43 -13.88 -5.50 -5.66
N LEU A 44 -13.68 -6.47 -4.78
CA LEU A 44 -13.87 -6.26 -3.35
C LEU A 44 -12.77 -5.32 -2.84
N TRP A 45 -13.17 -4.25 -2.17
CA TRP A 45 -12.26 -3.25 -1.64
C TRP A 45 -12.08 -3.42 -0.13
N VAL A 46 -10.81 -3.41 0.30
CA VAL A 46 -10.40 -3.49 1.71
C VAL A 46 -9.50 -2.28 2.02
N PRO A 47 -10.06 -1.12 2.41
CA PRO A 47 -9.26 -0.01 2.92
C PRO A 47 -8.46 -0.39 4.17
N VAL A 48 -7.19 0.03 4.19
CA VAL A 48 -6.22 -0.21 5.27
C VAL A 48 -5.82 1.06 6.02
N ASP A 49 -6.56 2.15 5.79
CA ASP A 49 -6.21 3.51 6.21
C ASP A 49 -6.08 3.66 7.74
N LEU A 50 -6.89 2.95 8.52
CA LEU A 50 -6.87 3.01 9.99
C LEU A 50 -5.68 2.25 10.61
N ARG A 51 -5.04 1.37 9.83
CA ARG A 51 -3.86 0.61 10.24
C ARG A 51 -2.61 1.12 9.53
N ASP A 52 -2.46 0.81 8.25
CA ASP A 52 -1.22 1.05 7.51
C ASP A 52 -1.05 2.53 7.18
N GLY A 53 -2.13 3.17 6.74
CA GLY A 53 -2.17 4.61 6.54
C GLY A 53 -1.84 5.38 7.82
N ASN A 54 -2.44 4.97 8.94
CA ASN A 54 -2.20 5.58 10.25
C ASN A 54 -0.75 5.38 10.75
N GLN A 55 -0.10 4.27 10.41
CA GLN A 55 1.31 4.02 10.76
C GLN A 55 2.30 4.87 9.95
N ALA A 56 1.93 5.30 8.76
CA ALA A 56 2.76 6.16 7.91
C ALA A 56 2.73 7.64 8.30
N LEU A 57 1.80 8.06 9.17
CA LEU A 57 1.69 9.45 9.61
C LEU A 57 2.76 9.81 10.63
N ALA A 58 3.35 11.01 10.47
CA ALA A 58 4.27 11.57 11.48
C ALA A 58 3.57 11.75 12.84
N GLU A 59 2.31 12.19 12.82
CA GLU A 59 1.43 12.24 13.98
C GLU A 59 0.29 11.24 13.78
N PRO A 60 0.27 10.12 14.53
CA PRO A 60 -0.81 9.14 14.44
C PRO A 60 -2.18 9.75 14.74
N MET A 61 -3.22 9.20 14.14
CA MET A 61 -4.60 9.57 14.43
C MET A 61 -4.96 9.25 15.88
N ASP A 62 -5.55 10.24 16.55
CA ASP A 62 -6.26 10.05 17.81
C ASP A 62 -7.57 9.27 17.60
N THR A 63 -8.21 8.86 18.70
CA THR A 63 -9.46 8.10 18.66
C THR A 63 -10.57 8.82 17.89
N ALA A 64 -10.70 10.15 18.03
CA ALA A 64 -11.74 10.92 17.38
C ALA A 64 -11.57 10.96 15.85
N ARG A 65 -10.33 11.14 15.38
CA ARG A 65 -9.98 11.09 13.96
C ARG A 65 -10.22 9.70 13.39
N LYS A 66 -9.86 8.63 14.13
CA LYS A 66 -10.12 7.24 13.73
C LYS A 66 -11.62 6.96 13.58
N SER A 67 -12.44 7.32 14.57
CA SER A 67 -13.90 7.13 14.50
C SER A 67 -14.52 7.88 13.33
N ARG A 68 -14.16 9.16 13.14
CA ARG A 68 -14.66 9.95 12.00
C ARG A 68 -14.30 9.32 10.65
N PHE A 69 -13.09 8.77 10.54
CA PHE A 69 -12.65 8.17 9.29
C PHE A 69 -13.29 6.80 9.04
N PHE A 70 -13.46 5.99 10.09
CA PHE A 70 -14.25 4.77 10.03
C PHE A 70 -15.67 5.03 9.53
N ASP A 71 -16.36 6.02 10.10
CA ASP A 71 -17.71 6.40 9.68
C ASP A 71 -17.77 6.83 8.21
N LEU A 72 -16.74 7.54 7.73
CA LEU A 72 -16.62 7.92 6.33
C LEU A 72 -16.49 6.68 5.41
N LEU A 73 -15.66 5.71 5.79
CA LEU A 73 -15.46 4.48 5.01
C LEU A 73 -16.74 3.64 4.97
N VAL A 74 -17.43 3.51 6.11
CA VAL A 74 -18.73 2.82 6.20
C VAL A 74 -19.77 3.51 5.31
N ARG A 75 -19.88 4.85 5.40
CA ARG A 75 -20.82 5.63 4.56
C ARG A 75 -20.52 5.55 3.07
N THR A 76 -19.26 5.40 2.70
CA THR A 76 -18.83 5.22 1.29
C THR A 76 -19.24 3.86 0.73
N GLY A 77 -19.52 2.88 1.61
CA GLY A 77 -20.02 1.57 1.24
C GLY A 77 -18.98 0.45 1.29
N PHE A 78 -17.79 0.70 1.85
CA PHE A 78 -16.80 -0.36 2.10
C PHE A 78 -17.37 -1.41 3.06
N LYS A 79 -17.08 -2.68 2.77
CA LYS A 79 -17.61 -3.84 3.51
C LYS A 79 -16.57 -4.57 4.33
N GLU A 80 -15.30 -4.37 4.01
CA GLU A 80 -14.16 -4.86 4.78
C GLU A 80 -13.25 -3.68 5.06
N ILE A 81 -12.85 -3.47 6.31
CA ILE A 81 -12.02 -2.34 6.74
C ILE A 81 -11.00 -2.87 7.75
N GLU A 82 -9.70 -2.64 7.52
CA GLU A 82 -8.67 -2.99 8.49
C GLU A 82 -8.57 -1.90 9.58
N VAL A 83 -9.13 -2.17 10.76
CA VAL A 83 -9.28 -1.17 11.85
C VAL A 83 -8.07 -1.07 12.80
N GLY A 84 -7.13 -2.01 12.76
CA GLY A 84 -5.92 -1.95 13.58
C GLY A 84 -5.24 -3.29 13.82
N TYR A 85 -4.13 -3.25 14.58
CA TYR A 85 -3.35 -4.42 14.97
C TYR A 85 -3.43 -4.60 16.51
N PRO A 86 -4.42 -5.34 17.03
CA PRO A 86 -4.75 -5.34 18.46
C PRO A 86 -3.64 -5.93 19.36
N SER A 87 -2.71 -6.70 18.81
CA SER A 87 -1.61 -7.31 19.58
C SER A 87 -0.34 -6.45 19.68
N ALA A 88 -0.25 -5.34 18.95
CA ALA A 88 0.92 -4.43 18.99
C ALA A 88 0.60 -3.06 19.59
N THR A 89 -0.64 -2.83 20.02
CA THR A 89 -1.09 -1.56 20.59
C THR A 89 -1.44 -1.79 22.06
N ALA A 90 -0.70 -1.17 22.99
CA ALA A 90 -1.02 -1.27 24.41
C ALA A 90 -2.43 -0.71 24.66
N PRO A 91 -3.31 -1.39 25.42
CA PRO A 91 -4.57 -0.80 25.82
C PRO A 91 -4.27 0.32 26.82
N THR A 92 -4.37 1.57 26.37
CA THR A 92 -4.48 2.70 27.29
C THR A 92 -5.76 2.48 28.09
N SER A 93 -5.62 2.19 29.37
CA SER A 93 -6.70 1.83 30.28
C SER A 93 -7.83 2.86 30.27
N THR A 94 -9.00 2.49 29.77
CA THR A 94 -10.32 2.79 30.36
C THR A 94 -11.33 1.86 29.71
N SER A 95 -11.98 1.06 30.55
CA SER A 95 -13.10 0.18 30.22
C SER A 95 -14.15 0.90 29.40
N TYR A 96 -14.41 0.43 28.18
CA TYR A 96 -15.73 0.09 27.66
C TYR A 96 -15.51 -0.71 26.38
N GLY A 97 -16.36 -1.72 26.20
CA GLY A 97 -16.12 -2.84 25.31
C GLY A 97 -15.95 -2.46 23.84
N ILE A 98 -15.38 -3.43 23.14
CA ILE A 98 -15.54 -3.68 21.71
C ILE A 98 -15.13 -2.50 20.82
N TRP A 99 -13.92 -2.61 20.27
CA TRP A 99 -13.55 -1.97 19.01
C TRP A 99 -14.23 -2.71 17.85
#